data_AF-A0A3L7PKY6-F1
#
_entry.id   AF-A0A3L7PKY6-F1
#
_cell.length_a   1.000
_cell.length_b   1.000
_cell.length_c   1.000
_cell.angle_alpha   90.00
_cell.angle_beta   90.00
_cell.angle_gamma   90.00
#
_symmetry.space_group_name_H-M   'P 1'
#
loop_
_entity.id
_entity.type
_entity.pdbx_description
1 polymer ?
#
loop_
_entity_poly.entity_id
_entity_poly.type
_entity_poly.pdbx_seq_one_letter_code
_entity_poly.pdbx_strand_id
1 'polypeptide(L)'
;MLPRFAADVPANGHSESLLMKRLSHAVLLATAVVGFAASVSAGATFAYSFTTNTGYTGAGEFSYDAATAPAVIVESGSGPTTTLQSLSLAVFSPSSALLDSGSAVSGGVSSSPYLGFEYGTATLALILLDNNTSSSGNDVSYFVSNYVDPANVPVTPGSTTFNLFSSTRSTNTAVFLGAAAEIVVTPVPEPAPMTVFGPGLLALGGLLGLRRATSAG
;
A
#
# COMPACT_ATOMS: atom_id res chain seq x y z
N MET A 1 55.74 -10.54 47.63
CA MET A 1 55.85 -9.44 48.61
C MET A 1 54.88 -8.35 48.14
N LEU A 2 53.76 -8.20 48.82
CA LEU A 2 52.71 -7.17 48.65
C LEU A 2 52.86 -6.13 49.79
N PRO A 3 52.39 -4.87 49.65
CA PRO A 3 50.97 -4.49 49.87
C PRO A 3 50.43 -3.56 48.76
N ARG A 4 49.16 -3.49 48.34
CA ARG A 4 47.83 -3.40 48.98
C ARG A 4 47.56 -2.05 49.69
N PHE A 5 46.81 -1.16 49.05
CA PHE A 5 45.96 -0.15 49.69
C PHE A 5 44.60 -0.09 48.98
N ALA A 6 43.57 -0.56 49.68
CA ALA A 6 42.20 -0.07 49.64
C ALA A 6 42.16 1.27 50.42
N ALA A 7 41.18 2.16 50.39
CA ALA A 7 39.80 2.25 49.92
C ALA A 7 39.50 3.77 49.82
N ASP A 8 38.44 4.21 49.14
CA ASP A 8 37.28 4.81 49.83
C ASP A 8 36.14 5.09 48.84
N VAL A 9 34.93 4.78 49.27
CA VAL A 9 33.64 5.13 48.64
C VAL A 9 32.85 5.87 49.70
N PRO A 10 32.30 7.05 49.37
CA PRO A 10 30.88 7.28 49.62
C PRO A 10 30.22 7.86 48.35
N ALA A 11 29.16 7.24 47.80
CA ALA A 11 27.77 7.21 48.27
C ALA A 11 27.07 8.60 48.24
N ASN A 12 26.02 8.63 47.41
CA ASN A 12 24.85 9.52 47.42
C ASN A 12 25.02 10.99 47.01
N GLY A 13 24.65 11.25 45.74
CA GLY A 13 24.09 12.51 45.29
C GLY A 13 22.92 12.23 44.35
N HIS A 14 21.70 12.36 44.87
CA HIS A 14 20.44 12.26 44.14
C HIS A 14 20.36 13.28 42.98
N SER A 15 19.98 12.79 41.80
CA SER A 15 19.25 13.53 40.75
C SER A 15 18.59 12.45 39.90
N GLU A 16 17.50 11.86 40.38
CA GLU A 16 16.14 12.33 40.07
C GLU A 16 15.97 12.84 38.63
N SER A 17 15.10 12.12 37.92
CA SER A 17 14.33 12.60 36.79
C SER A 17 15.09 12.87 35.50
N LEU A 18 15.32 11.80 34.73
CA LEU A 18 15.06 11.82 33.29
C LEU A 18 14.45 10.47 32.90
N LEU A 19 13.28 10.21 33.50
CA LEU A 19 12.25 9.37 32.91
C LEU A 19 11.85 10.05 31.60
N MET A 20 12.66 9.83 30.56
CA MET A 20 12.32 10.19 29.19
C MET A 20 11.15 9.31 28.79
N LYS A 21 9.96 9.79 29.13
CA LYS A 21 8.67 9.39 28.58
C LYS A 21 8.83 9.52 27.07
N ARG A 22 9.17 8.41 26.42
CA ARG A 22 9.15 8.30 24.96
C ARG A 22 7.71 8.56 24.57
N LEU A 23 7.41 9.80 24.19
CA LEU A 23 6.19 10.17 23.52
C LEU A 23 6.18 9.36 22.23
N SER A 24 5.37 8.30 22.20
CA SER A 24 4.94 7.63 20.99
C SER A 24 4.22 8.68 20.15
N HIS A 25 4.95 9.30 19.23
CA HIS A 25 4.36 10.17 18.22
C HIS A 25 3.70 9.25 17.19
N ALA A 26 2.43 8.92 17.43
CA ALA A 26 1.56 8.40 16.40
C ALA A 26 1.29 9.57 15.43
N VAL A 27 2.12 9.67 14.38
CA VAL A 27 1.84 10.54 13.24
C VAL A 27 0.73 9.87 12.45
N LEU A 28 -0.50 10.38 12.58
CA LEU A 28 -1.59 10.04 11.67
C LEU A 28 -1.28 10.70 10.33
N LEU A 29 -0.73 9.92 9.39
CA LEU A 29 -0.49 10.38 8.03
C LEU A 29 -1.79 10.25 7.24
N ALA A 30 -2.33 11.39 6.77
CA ALA A 30 -3.43 11.38 5.81
C ALA A 30 -2.90 10.86 4.47
N THR A 31 -3.27 9.63 4.11
CA THR A 31 -2.95 8.99 2.84
C THR A 31 -3.65 9.72 1.71
N ALA A 32 -2.90 10.42 0.86
CA ALA A 32 -3.38 10.82 -0.44
C ALA A 32 -3.40 9.56 -1.33
N VAL A 33 -4.60 9.05 -1.62
CA VAL A 33 -4.79 7.97 -2.59
C VAL A 33 -4.47 8.53 -3.97
N VAL A 34 -3.32 8.14 -4.51
CA VAL A 34 -3.01 8.36 -5.93
C VAL A 34 -3.71 7.24 -6.69
N GLY A 35 -4.88 7.53 -7.25
CA GLY A 35 -5.66 6.54 -7.99
C GLY A 35 -4.92 6.10 -9.25
N PHE A 36 -4.57 4.82 -9.33
CA PHE A 36 -4.11 4.21 -10.56
C PHE A 36 -5.35 3.75 -11.35
N ALA A 37 -5.55 4.27 -12.56
CA ALA A 37 -6.67 3.88 -13.40
C ALA A 37 -6.43 2.48 -14.00
N ALA A 38 -6.72 1.44 -13.22
CA ALA A 38 -6.97 0.10 -13.75
C ALA A 38 -8.48 -0.08 -13.93
N SER A 39 -8.91 -0.61 -15.07
CA SER A 39 -10.30 -0.96 -15.33
C SER A 39 -10.77 -2.01 -14.32
N VAL A 40 -11.58 -1.59 -13.34
CA VAL A 40 -12.19 -2.48 -12.34
C VAL A 40 -13.37 -3.24 -12.96
N SER A 41 -13.24 -4.56 -13.06
CA SER A 41 -14.43 -5.43 -13.00
C SER A 41 -14.92 -5.43 -11.55
N ALA A 42 -16.07 -6.05 -11.24
CA ALA A 42 -16.75 -6.05 -9.94
C ALA A 42 -15.97 -6.72 -8.77
N GLY A 43 -14.70 -6.35 -8.59
CA GLY A 43 -13.80 -6.83 -7.56
C GLY A 43 -13.68 -5.86 -6.39
N ALA A 44 -13.34 -6.41 -5.22
CA ALA A 44 -13.00 -5.58 -4.07
C ALA A 44 -11.60 -4.99 -4.26
N THR A 45 -11.46 -3.69 -4.00
CA THR A 45 -10.19 -2.97 -4.11
C THR A 45 -9.72 -2.54 -2.73
N PHE A 46 -8.42 -2.70 -2.47
CA PHE A 46 -7.77 -2.36 -1.23
C PHE A 46 -6.53 -1.53 -1.52
N ALA A 47 -6.34 -0.47 -0.74
CA ALA A 47 -5.10 0.26 -0.68
C ALA A 47 -4.25 -0.33 0.44
N TYR A 48 -2.94 -0.36 0.24
CA TYR A 48 -1.99 -0.71 1.29
C TYR A 48 -0.87 0.31 1.36
N SER A 49 -0.29 0.46 2.53
CA SER A 49 0.84 1.35 2.75
C SER A 49 1.77 0.84 3.84
N PHE A 50 3.03 1.26 3.77
CA PHE A 50 4.02 0.97 4.77
C PHE A 50 5.01 2.12 4.92
N THR A 51 5.63 2.19 6.10
CA THR A 51 6.75 3.08 6.39
C THR A 51 7.90 2.25 6.93
N THR A 52 9.06 2.41 6.31
CA THR A 52 10.28 1.75 6.75
C THR A 52 10.92 2.48 7.92
N ASN A 53 11.75 1.79 8.69
CA ASN A 53 12.54 2.35 9.79
C ASN A 53 13.56 3.45 9.37
N THR A 54 13.81 3.61 8.07
CA THR A 54 14.69 4.64 7.49
C THR A 54 13.92 5.81 6.88
N GLY A 55 12.58 5.80 6.96
CA GLY A 55 11.71 6.90 6.51
C GLY A 55 11.21 6.79 5.08
N TYR A 56 11.65 5.81 4.28
CA TYR A 56 11.02 5.52 3.00
C TYR A 56 9.60 5.03 3.23
N THR A 57 8.68 5.41 2.33
CA THR A 57 7.30 4.94 2.35
C THR A 57 6.97 4.22 1.06
N GLY A 58 6.03 3.29 1.14
CA GLY A 58 5.44 2.67 -0.03
C GLY A 58 3.93 2.65 0.10
N ALA A 59 3.27 2.73 -1.04
CA ALA A 59 1.82 2.62 -1.16
C ALA A 59 1.48 1.85 -2.42
N GLY A 60 0.36 1.15 -2.42
CA GLY A 60 -0.13 0.48 -3.60
C GLY A 60 -1.58 0.10 -3.45
N GLU A 61 -2.10 -0.50 -4.51
CA GLU A 61 -3.46 -1.02 -4.54
C GLU A 61 -3.44 -2.45 -5.05
N PHE A 62 -4.34 -3.26 -4.52
CA PHE A 62 -4.64 -4.55 -5.10
C PHE A 62 -6.15 -4.75 -5.18
N SER A 63 -6.57 -5.58 -6.13
CA SER A 63 -7.96 -5.96 -6.26
C SER A 63 -8.09 -7.44 -6.55
N TYR A 64 -9.22 -8.02 -6.17
CA TYR A 64 -9.56 -9.42 -6.45
C TYR A 64 -11.07 -9.57 -6.67
N ASP A 65 -11.47 -10.64 -7.32
CA ASP A 65 -12.91 -10.96 -7.46
C ASP A 65 -13.49 -11.40 -6.12
N ALA A 66 -14.28 -10.52 -5.49
CA ALA A 66 -14.86 -10.76 -4.18
C ALA A 66 -15.96 -11.85 -4.20
N ALA A 67 -16.54 -12.14 -5.36
CA ALA A 67 -17.59 -13.15 -5.47
C ALA A 67 -17.03 -14.58 -5.35
N THR A 68 -15.75 -14.77 -5.70
CA THR A 68 -15.11 -16.09 -5.77
C THR A 68 -13.89 -16.22 -4.85
N ALA A 69 -13.51 -15.15 -4.15
CA ALA A 69 -12.32 -15.15 -3.32
C ALA A 69 -12.42 -16.11 -2.11
N PRO A 70 -11.38 -16.92 -1.85
CA PRO A 70 -11.26 -17.72 -0.64
C PRO A 70 -11.01 -16.85 0.60
N ALA A 71 -11.04 -17.49 1.79
CA ALA A 71 -10.71 -16.82 3.06
C ALA A 71 -9.25 -16.30 3.11
N VAL A 72 -8.35 -16.97 2.41
CA VAL A 72 -6.95 -16.57 2.25
C VAL A 72 -6.62 -16.64 0.76
N ILE A 73 -6.24 -15.51 0.19
CA ILE A 73 -5.78 -15.40 -1.18
C ILE A 73 -4.28 -15.66 -1.19
N VAL A 74 -3.82 -16.61 -2.01
CA VAL A 74 -2.40 -16.92 -2.20
C VAL A 74 -2.09 -16.89 -3.68
N GLU A 75 -1.10 -16.11 -4.08
CA GLU A 75 -0.62 -16.05 -5.46
C GLU A 75 0.91 -16.07 -5.49
N SER A 76 1.48 -16.67 -6.53
CA SER A 76 2.92 -16.72 -6.70
C SER A 76 3.36 -16.87 -8.14
N GLY A 77 4.53 -16.31 -8.46
CA GLY A 77 5.16 -16.45 -9.77
C GLY A 77 4.52 -15.62 -10.89
N SER A 78 5.04 -15.79 -12.09
CA SER A 78 4.57 -15.11 -13.31
C SER A 78 3.45 -15.88 -14.00
N GLY A 79 2.57 -15.18 -14.72
CA GLY A 79 1.48 -15.77 -15.49
C GLY A 79 0.10 -15.45 -14.89
N PRO A 80 -0.96 -16.14 -15.34
CA PRO A 80 -2.31 -15.94 -14.83
C PRO A 80 -2.39 -16.17 -13.31
N THR A 81 -3.04 -15.28 -12.60
CA THR A 81 -3.39 -15.42 -11.19
C THR A 81 -4.72 -16.15 -11.03
N THR A 82 -4.98 -16.67 -9.83
CA THR A 82 -6.22 -17.39 -9.54
C THR A 82 -7.37 -16.44 -9.22
N THR A 83 -7.08 -15.42 -8.42
CA THR A 83 -8.09 -14.50 -7.84
C THR A 83 -7.64 -13.04 -7.85
N LEU A 84 -6.34 -12.78 -7.74
CA LEU A 84 -5.77 -11.43 -7.69
C LEU A 84 -5.83 -10.75 -9.06
N GLN A 85 -6.61 -9.69 -9.20
CA GLN A 85 -6.84 -9.01 -10.48
C GLN A 85 -5.80 -7.92 -10.77
N SER A 86 -5.36 -7.21 -9.74
CA SER A 86 -4.31 -6.20 -9.84
C SER A 86 -3.46 -6.15 -8.59
N LEU A 87 -2.21 -5.73 -8.74
CA LEU A 87 -1.28 -5.45 -7.64
C LEU A 87 -0.26 -4.40 -8.11
N SER A 88 -0.33 -3.21 -7.53
CA SER A 88 0.55 -2.07 -7.81
C SER A 88 1.43 -1.72 -6.62
N LEU A 89 2.51 -0.99 -6.88
CA LEU A 89 3.42 -0.43 -5.88
C LEU A 89 3.94 0.92 -6.37
N ALA A 90 3.97 1.90 -5.48
CA ALA A 90 4.67 3.16 -5.59
C ALA A 90 5.58 3.33 -4.37
N VAL A 91 6.80 3.79 -4.59
CA VAL A 91 7.81 3.97 -3.54
C VAL A 91 8.23 5.43 -3.49
N PHE A 92 8.34 5.97 -2.28
CA PHE A 92 8.68 7.36 -2.03
C PHE A 92 9.92 7.46 -1.14
N SER A 93 10.72 8.50 -1.38
CA SER A 93 11.88 8.84 -0.56
C SER A 93 11.45 9.31 0.84
N PRO A 94 12.38 9.41 1.81
CA PRO A 94 12.10 10.03 3.11
C PRO A 94 11.64 11.49 3.06
N SER A 95 11.86 12.18 1.93
CA SER A 95 11.37 13.53 1.67
C SER A 95 10.03 13.56 0.93
N SER A 96 9.33 12.42 0.85
CA SER A 96 8.05 12.22 0.16
C SER A 96 8.09 12.46 -1.36
N ALA A 97 9.27 12.36 -1.99
CA ALA A 97 9.37 12.41 -3.44
C ALA A 97 9.11 11.01 -4.02
N LEU A 98 8.26 10.91 -5.04
CA LEU A 98 8.05 9.65 -5.77
C LEU A 98 9.38 9.20 -6.40
N LEU A 99 9.79 7.97 -6.11
CA LEU A 99 11.00 7.36 -6.66
C LEU A 99 10.68 6.51 -7.89
N ASP A 100 9.66 5.65 -7.80
CA ASP A 100 9.15 4.85 -8.91
C ASP A 100 7.77 4.29 -8.60
N SER A 101 7.06 3.82 -9.63
CA SER A 101 5.80 3.11 -9.49
C SER A 101 5.58 2.09 -10.61
N GLY A 102 4.96 0.96 -10.29
CA GLY A 102 4.62 -0.07 -11.26
C GLY A 102 3.54 -1.03 -10.76
N SER A 103 3.24 -2.04 -11.58
CA SER A 103 2.27 -3.09 -11.28
C SER A 103 2.84 -4.45 -11.61
N ALA A 104 2.96 -5.31 -10.60
CA ALA A 104 3.35 -6.70 -10.79
C ALA A 104 2.20 -7.51 -11.42
N VAL A 105 0.95 -7.21 -11.06
CA VAL A 105 -0.25 -7.89 -11.60
C VAL A 105 -1.18 -6.89 -12.26
N SER A 106 -1.62 -7.19 -13.48
CA SER A 106 -2.59 -6.40 -14.23
C SER A 106 -3.54 -7.33 -15.00
N GLY A 107 -4.84 -7.14 -14.82
CA GLY A 107 -5.87 -7.92 -15.50
C GLY A 107 -5.77 -9.42 -15.19
N GLY A 108 -5.44 -9.78 -13.95
CA GLY A 108 -5.29 -11.16 -13.53
C GLY A 108 -4.03 -11.85 -14.07
N VAL A 109 -3.02 -11.09 -14.50
CA VAL A 109 -1.76 -11.64 -15.02
C VAL A 109 -0.58 -10.99 -14.32
N SER A 110 0.24 -11.82 -13.68
CA SER A 110 1.52 -11.45 -13.08
C SER A 110 2.63 -11.38 -14.13
N SER A 111 3.35 -10.27 -14.15
CA SER A 111 4.58 -10.10 -14.92
C SER A 111 5.85 -10.41 -14.10
N SER A 112 5.72 -10.60 -12.79
CA SER A 112 6.84 -10.82 -11.89
C SER A 112 7.10 -12.31 -11.66
N PRO A 113 8.30 -12.84 -11.98
CA PRO A 113 8.63 -14.22 -11.65
C PRO A 113 8.79 -14.44 -10.14
N TYR A 114 8.96 -13.36 -9.37
CA TYR A 114 9.13 -13.39 -7.92
C TYR A 114 7.85 -13.02 -7.16
N LEU A 115 6.70 -12.87 -7.85
CA LEU A 115 5.45 -12.56 -7.17
C LEU A 115 5.25 -13.53 -6.00
N GLY A 116 4.96 -12.95 -4.85
CA GLY A 116 4.52 -13.64 -3.65
C GLY A 116 3.45 -12.78 -3.00
N PHE A 117 2.27 -13.34 -2.77
CA PHE A 117 1.16 -12.60 -2.21
C PHE A 117 0.32 -13.53 -1.35
N GLU A 118 0.10 -13.13 -0.09
CA GLU A 118 -0.83 -13.81 0.81
C GLU A 118 -1.65 -12.78 1.58
N TYR A 119 -2.98 -12.82 1.42
CA TYR A 119 -3.90 -11.89 2.04
C TYR A 119 -5.06 -12.63 2.72
N GLY A 120 -5.25 -12.37 4.02
CA GLY A 120 -6.38 -12.87 4.79
C GLY A 120 -7.60 -11.94 4.65
N THR A 121 -8.66 -12.38 3.98
CA THR A 121 -9.83 -11.54 3.68
C THR A 121 -10.66 -11.20 4.93
N ALA A 122 -10.64 -12.06 5.95
CA ALA A 122 -11.34 -11.83 7.21
C ALA A 122 -10.55 -10.93 8.19
N THR A 123 -9.22 -11.04 8.17
CA THR A 123 -8.34 -10.27 9.08
C THR A 123 -7.86 -8.96 8.47
N LEU A 124 -8.10 -8.75 7.17
CA LEU A 124 -7.58 -7.63 6.38
C LEU A 124 -6.06 -7.49 6.52
N ALA A 125 -5.36 -8.62 6.57
CA ALA A 125 -3.93 -8.66 6.82
C ALA A 125 -3.19 -9.15 5.58
N LEU A 126 -2.20 -8.37 5.14
CA LEU A 126 -1.25 -8.79 4.12
C LEU A 126 -0.10 -9.51 4.81
N ILE A 127 -0.08 -10.83 4.68
CA ILE A 127 0.82 -11.74 5.41
C ILE A 127 2.13 -11.90 4.63
N LEU A 128 2.03 -12.13 3.32
CA LEU A 128 3.17 -12.24 2.42
C LEU A 128 3.04 -11.19 1.31
N LEU A 129 4.15 -10.54 0.99
CA LEU A 129 4.24 -9.63 -0.13
C LEU A 129 5.65 -9.71 -0.71
N ASP A 130 5.73 -9.99 -2.01
CA ASP A 130 6.85 -9.72 -2.89
C ASP A 130 6.31 -9.01 -4.13
N ASN A 131 6.51 -7.70 -4.16
CA ASN A 131 5.97 -6.81 -5.18
C ASN A 131 7.04 -5.79 -5.59
N ASN A 132 6.96 -5.31 -6.83
CA ASN A 132 7.99 -4.47 -7.40
C ASN A 132 7.45 -3.45 -8.41
N THR A 133 8.27 -2.43 -8.69
CA THR A 133 7.96 -1.37 -9.65
C THR A 133 8.53 -1.62 -11.04
N SER A 134 9.11 -2.81 -11.32
CA SER A 134 9.93 -3.03 -12.53
C SER A 134 9.17 -2.87 -13.86
N SER A 135 7.84 -2.95 -13.83
CA SER A 135 6.99 -2.67 -14.98
C SER A 135 7.08 -1.22 -15.46
N SER A 136 7.65 -0.30 -14.67
CA SER A 136 7.94 1.09 -15.06
C SER A 136 8.92 1.16 -16.24
N GLY A 137 9.72 0.11 -16.43
CA GLY A 137 10.77 0.05 -17.45
C GLY A 137 12.08 0.75 -17.04
N ASN A 138 12.08 1.48 -15.93
CA ASN A 138 13.25 2.20 -15.41
C ASN A 138 14.42 1.25 -15.10
N ASP A 139 15.65 1.76 -15.21
CA ASP A 139 16.85 0.97 -14.88
C ASP A 139 16.95 0.69 -13.38
N VAL A 140 16.54 1.65 -12.56
CA VAL A 140 16.35 1.47 -11.12
C VAL A 140 14.87 1.18 -10.87
N SER A 141 14.58 0.03 -10.28
CA SER A 141 13.27 -0.33 -9.75
C SER A 141 13.35 -0.60 -8.26
N TYR A 142 12.20 -0.69 -7.61
CA TYR A 142 12.10 -0.95 -6.18
C TYR A 142 11.27 -2.20 -5.95
N PHE A 143 11.60 -2.94 -4.90
CA PHE A 143 10.81 -4.09 -4.49
C PHE A 143 10.69 -4.14 -2.97
N VAL A 144 9.51 -4.52 -2.50
CA VAL A 144 9.23 -4.79 -1.09
C VAL A 144 8.97 -6.28 -0.96
N SER A 145 9.68 -6.92 -0.04
CA SER A 145 9.63 -8.37 0.11
C SER A 145 9.80 -8.81 1.56
N ASN A 146 9.01 -9.80 2.00
CA ASN A 146 9.30 -10.62 3.18
C ASN A 146 9.73 -12.06 2.83
N TYR A 147 10.29 -12.24 1.62
CA TYR A 147 10.90 -13.48 1.12
C TYR A 147 12.43 -13.41 1.16
N VAL A 148 13.01 -12.23 1.42
CA VAL A 148 14.46 -12.03 1.51
C VAL A 148 14.82 -11.27 2.79
N ASP A 149 15.99 -11.56 3.36
CA ASP A 149 16.55 -10.81 4.47
C ASP A 149 17.20 -9.48 4.01
N PRO A 150 17.65 -8.58 4.91
CA PRO A 150 18.31 -7.32 4.53
C PRO A 150 19.61 -7.47 3.71
N ALA A 151 20.21 -8.66 3.66
CA ALA A 151 21.34 -8.97 2.79
C ALA A 151 20.90 -9.43 1.39
N ASN A 152 19.59 -9.34 1.09
CA ASN A 152 18.95 -9.82 -0.14
C ASN A 152 19.14 -11.33 -0.37
N VAL A 153 19.17 -12.10 0.73
CA VAL A 153 19.25 -13.57 0.68
C VAL A 153 17.86 -14.15 0.87
N PRO A 154 17.42 -15.11 0.02
CA PRO A 154 16.15 -15.79 0.19
C PRO A 154 16.02 -16.45 1.57
N VAL A 155 14.87 -16.28 2.19
CA VAL A 155 14.49 -16.86 3.48
C VAL A 155 13.13 -17.54 3.37
N THR A 156 12.70 -18.21 4.44
CA THR A 156 11.32 -18.69 4.53
C THR A 156 10.35 -17.50 4.40
N PRO A 157 9.36 -17.56 3.50
CA PRO A 157 8.39 -16.46 3.34
C PRO A 157 7.74 -16.09 4.67
N GLY A 158 7.69 -14.79 4.97
CA GLY A 158 7.07 -14.28 6.21
C GLY A 158 7.93 -14.42 7.46
N SER A 159 9.15 -14.97 7.36
CA SER A 159 10.06 -15.07 8.50
C SER A 159 10.75 -13.74 8.86
N THR A 160 10.67 -12.75 7.98
CA THR A 160 11.23 -11.41 8.19
C THR A 160 10.16 -10.33 8.13
N THR A 161 10.55 -9.12 8.54
CA THR A 161 9.84 -7.89 8.19
C THR A 161 9.76 -7.68 6.67
N PHE A 162 8.93 -6.74 6.24
CA PHE A 162 8.86 -6.31 4.84
C PHE A 162 10.07 -5.42 4.54
N ASN A 163 11.03 -5.97 3.81
CA ASN A 163 12.29 -5.32 3.47
C ASN A 163 12.15 -4.61 2.11
N LEU A 164 12.48 -3.33 2.07
CA LEU A 164 12.48 -2.51 0.86
C LEU A 164 13.89 -2.43 0.28
N PHE A 165 13.99 -2.62 -1.03
CA PHE A 165 15.23 -2.52 -1.77
C PHE A 165 15.05 -1.67 -3.03
N SER A 166 16.14 -1.07 -3.49
CA SER A 166 16.29 -0.66 -4.89
C SER A 166 17.11 -1.71 -5.64
N SER A 167 16.73 -2.03 -6.87
CA SER A 167 17.47 -2.87 -7.79
C SER A 167 17.88 -2.05 -9.02
N THR A 168 19.14 -2.14 -9.44
CA THR A 168 19.64 -1.53 -10.66
C THR A 168 19.88 -2.63 -11.69
N ARG A 169 19.10 -2.62 -12.78
CA ARG A 169 19.11 -3.67 -13.80
C ARG A 169 20.42 -3.72 -14.57
N SER A 170 20.98 -2.56 -14.93
CA SER A 170 22.24 -2.45 -15.68
C SER A 170 23.46 -3.01 -14.95
N THR A 171 23.47 -2.97 -13.62
CA THR A 171 24.57 -3.47 -12.78
C THR A 171 24.24 -4.76 -12.03
N ASN A 172 22.99 -5.20 -12.09
CA ASN A 172 22.45 -6.35 -11.34
C ASN A 172 22.75 -6.25 -9.83
N THR A 173 22.52 -5.07 -9.25
CA THR A 173 22.78 -4.80 -7.82
C THR A 173 21.51 -4.44 -7.09
N ALA A 174 21.31 -5.03 -5.90
CA ALA A 174 20.26 -4.65 -4.97
C ALA A 174 20.86 -3.90 -3.76
N VAL A 175 20.19 -2.86 -3.30
CA VAL A 175 20.57 -2.07 -2.13
C VAL A 175 19.40 -2.05 -1.16
N PHE A 176 19.65 -2.46 0.09
CA PHE A 176 18.67 -2.40 1.16
C PHE A 176 18.40 -0.95 1.58
N LEU A 177 17.12 -0.57 1.60
CA LEU A 177 16.70 0.79 1.91
C LEU A 177 16.07 0.89 3.29
N GLY A 178 15.45 -0.16 3.81
CA GLY A 178 14.84 -0.18 5.13
C GLY A 178 13.84 -1.31 5.31
N ALA A 179 13.36 -1.50 6.54
CA ALA A 179 12.39 -2.53 6.89
C ALA A 179 11.13 -1.90 7.48
N ALA A 180 9.97 -2.41 7.07
CA ALA A 180 8.67 -2.12 7.67
C ALA A 180 8.19 -3.32 8.48
N ALA A 181 7.79 -3.07 9.74
CA ALA A 181 7.29 -4.13 10.61
C ALA A 181 5.89 -4.61 10.23
N GLU A 182 5.12 -3.77 9.54
CA GLU A 182 3.72 -4.01 9.20
C GLU A 182 3.37 -3.30 7.88
N ILE A 183 2.40 -3.87 7.15
CA ILE A 183 1.70 -3.22 6.05
C ILE A 183 0.26 -2.96 6.50
N VAL A 184 -0.15 -1.70 6.43
CA VAL A 184 -1.52 -1.30 6.74
C VAL A 184 -2.36 -1.45 5.48
N VAL A 185 -3.46 -2.19 5.56
CA VAL A 185 -4.42 -2.40 4.47
C VAL A 185 -5.74 -1.73 4.80
N THR A 186 -6.31 -1.02 3.83
CA THR A 186 -7.61 -0.35 3.97
C THR A 186 -8.49 -0.64 2.75
N PRO A 187 -9.76 -1.01 2.93
CA PRO A 187 -10.69 -1.15 1.81
C PRO A 187 -10.89 0.20 1.12
N VAL A 188 -10.88 0.21 -0.20
CA VAL A 188 -11.23 1.37 -1.02
C VAL A 188 -12.73 1.30 -1.30
N PRO A 189 -13.54 2.28 -0.86
CA PRO A 189 -14.98 2.27 -1.11
C PRO A 189 -15.27 2.25 -2.62
N GLU A 190 -16.17 1.36 -3.05
CA GLU A 190 -16.70 1.42 -4.41
C GLU A 190 -17.37 2.78 -4.63
N PRO A 191 -17.18 3.43 -5.79
CA PRO A 191 -17.94 4.64 -6.11
C PRO A 191 -19.43 4.33 -5.99
N ALA A 192 -20.13 5.10 -5.16
CA ALA A 192 -21.57 4.91 -4.96
C ALA A 192 -22.27 4.87 -6.32
N PRO A 193 -23.16 3.90 -6.57
CA PRO A 193 -23.86 3.83 -7.84
C PRO A 193 -24.61 5.14 -8.03
N MET A 194 -24.27 5.89 -9.08
CA MET A 194 -25.04 7.07 -9.46
C MET A 194 -26.47 6.60 -9.69
N THR A 195 -27.35 6.92 -8.74
CA THR A 195 -28.78 6.71 -8.90
C THR A 195 -29.20 7.69 -10.00
N VAL A 196 -29.24 7.21 -11.24
CA VAL A 196 -29.89 7.93 -12.33
C VAL A 196 -31.37 7.99 -11.95
N PHE A 197 -31.76 9.08 -11.31
CA PHE A 197 -33.18 9.45 -11.20
C PHE A 197 -33.68 9.60 -12.64
N GLY A 198 -34.36 8.57 -13.13
CA GLY A 198 -35.03 8.63 -14.41
C GLY A 198 -35.98 9.83 -14.42
N PRO A 199 -36.03 10.63 -15.49
CA PRO A 199 -37.04 11.67 -15.58
C PRO A 199 -38.39 10.96 -15.62
N GLY A 200 -39.13 11.09 -14.53
CA GLY A 200 -40.55 10.79 -14.52
C GLY A 200 -41.20 11.50 -15.71
N LEU A 201 -41.92 10.71 -16.51
CA LEU A 201 -42.91 11.20 -17.46
C LEU A 201 -43.80 12.24 -16.76
N LEU A 202 -43.58 13.52 -17.04
CA LEU A 202 -44.58 14.56 -16.86
C LEU A 202 -45.50 14.52 -18.08
N ALA A 203 -46.43 13.57 -18.09
CA ALA A 203 -47.63 13.66 -18.90
C ALA A 203 -48.63 14.58 -18.18
N LEU A 204 -48.73 15.83 -18.59
CA LEU A 204 -49.83 16.72 -18.22
C LEU A 204 -50.42 17.33 -19.50
N GLY A 205 -51.48 16.71 -19.99
CA GLY A 205 -52.33 17.26 -21.05
C GLY A 205 -53.43 18.15 -20.48
N GLY A 206 -53.79 19.19 -21.25
CA GLY A 206 -54.94 20.08 -21.06
C GLY A 206 -54.55 21.48 -20.57
N LEU A 207 -55.06 22.60 -21.08
CA LEU A 207 -56.12 22.87 -22.06
C LEU A 207 -55.99 24.34 -22.53
N LEU A 208 -56.55 24.61 -23.71
CA LEU A 208 -56.76 25.90 -24.37
C LEU A 208 -56.92 27.15 -23.48
N GLY A 209 -56.32 28.26 -23.92
CA GLY A 209 -56.67 29.60 -23.45
C GLY A 209 -56.09 30.72 -24.33
N LEU A 210 -56.70 30.94 -25.50
CA LEU A 210 -56.48 32.13 -26.33
C LEU A 210 -56.69 33.40 -25.48
N ARG A 211 -55.70 34.31 -25.45
CA ARG A 211 -55.96 35.72 -25.13
C ARG A 211 -55.53 36.61 -26.30
N ARG A 212 -56.58 37.17 -26.92
CA ARG A 212 -56.59 38.30 -27.85
C ARG A 212 -55.87 39.49 -27.21
N ALA A 213 -54.91 40.09 -27.91
CA ALA A 213 -54.42 41.43 -27.62
C ALA A 213 -54.81 42.35 -28.78
N THR A 214 -55.64 43.33 -28.46
CA THR A 214 -56.03 44.47 -29.28
C THR A 214 -55.18 45.69 -28.91
N SER A 215 -54.56 46.35 -29.88
CA SER A 215 -54.37 47.82 -29.97
C SER A 215 -53.74 48.08 -31.36
N ALA A 216 -54.41 48.73 -32.31
CA ALA A 216 -54.73 50.16 -32.45
C ALA A 216 -53.47 51.01 -32.66
N GLY A 217 -53.35 51.58 -33.87
CA GLY A 217 -52.28 52.43 -34.38
C GLY A 217 -52.24 52.37 -35.89
#